data_AF-A0A956NUD3-F1
#
_entry.id   AF-A0A956NUD3-F1
#
_cell.length_a   1.000
_cell.length_b   1.000
_cell.length_c   1.000
_cell.angle_alpha   90.00
_cell.angle_beta   90.00
_cell.angle_gamma   90.00
#
_symmetry.space_group_name_H-M   'P 1'
#
loop_
_entity.id
_entity.type
_entity.pdbx_description
1 polymer ?
#
loop_
_entity_poly.entity_id
_entity_poly.type
_entity_poly.pdbx_seq_one_letter_code
_entity_poly.pdbx_strand_id
1 'polypeptide(L)'
;MKAIILWLASLVNEVHDQISLRIGIQMTDKELHFWIIGLVGIAFFLLVYPIFKWIDKFKFKTTILGFIYTFTVMVVLVFAIEIQQAITNRGQMEFSDAVIGLWGFIVLFFVYSVFAGIIYGFVQLIKRPRNKKTISNSTTPLKKFRSKK
;
A
#
# COMPACT_ATOMS: atom_id res chain seq x y z
N MET A 1 -23.19 -3.52 9.36
CA MET A 1 -22.09 -2.52 9.30
C MET A 1 -22.22 -1.40 10.33
N LYS A 2 -23.44 -0.88 10.58
CA LYS A 2 -23.70 0.20 11.57
C LYS A 2 -23.08 -0.04 12.96
N ALA A 3 -23.19 -1.24 13.52
CA ALA A 3 -22.61 -1.57 14.83
C ALA A 3 -21.08 -1.42 14.86
N ILE A 4 -20.38 -1.85 13.81
CA ILE A 4 -18.92 -1.73 13.71
C ILE A 4 -18.50 -0.26 13.60
N ILE A 5 -19.24 0.53 12.82
CA ILE A 5 -18.95 1.95 12.64
C ILE A 5 -19.26 2.74 13.91
N LEU A 6 -20.35 2.42 14.60
CA LEU A 6 -20.68 3.02 15.89
C LEU A 6 -19.63 2.65 16.95
N TRP A 7 -19.16 1.40 16.94
CA TRP A 7 -18.09 0.96 17.84
C TRP A 7 -16.75 1.65 17.54
N LEU A 8 -16.37 1.77 16.26
CA LEU A 8 -15.20 2.54 15.83
C LEU A 8 -15.33 4.02 16.22
N ALA A 9 -16.49 4.62 16.00
CA ALA A 9 -16.76 6.01 16.36
C ALA A 9 -16.71 6.22 17.88
N SER A 10 -17.28 5.31 18.68
CA SER A 10 -17.17 5.39 20.14
C SER A 10 -15.74 5.23 20.62
N LEU A 11 -14.96 4.35 19.98
CA LEU A 11 -13.55 4.17 20.31
C LEU A 11 -12.72 5.42 20.00
N VAL A 12 -12.97 6.07 18.86
CA VAL A 12 -12.32 7.34 18.50
C VAL A 12 -12.71 8.44 19.48
N ASN A 13 -13.99 8.53 19.85
CA ASN A 13 -14.47 9.51 20.83
C ASN A 13 -13.86 9.27 22.22
N GLU A 14 -13.74 8.02 22.66
CA GLU A 14 -13.13 7.71 23.96
C GLU A 14 -11.64 8.07 23.98
N VAL A 15 -10.91 7.79 22.90
CA VAL A 15 -9.52 8.23 22.74
C VAL A 15 -9.42 9.76 22.76
N HIS A 16 -10.32 10.45 22.04
CA HIS A 16 -10.40 11.90 22.01
C HIS A 16 -10.57 12.49 23.41
N ASP A 17 -11.52 11.96 24.18
CA ASP A 17 -11.84 12.46 25.52
C ASP A 17 -10.69 12.18 26.52
N GLN A 18 -10.06 11.00 26.44
CA GLN A 18 -8.90 10.65 27.28
C GLN A 18 -7.69 11.55 27.01
N ILE A 19 -7.46 11.92 25.75
CA ILE A 19 -6.39 12.84 25.37
C ILE A 19 -6.70 14.24 25.91
N SER A 20 -7.94 14.73 25.75
CA SER A 20 -8.36 16.03 26.29
C SER A 20 -8.18 16.13 27.81
N LEU A 21 -8.62 15.10 28.54
CA LEU A 21 -8.52 15.03 30.01
C LEU A 21 -7.07 14.95 30.53
N ARG A 22 -6.18 14.21 29.85
CA ARG A 22 -4.79 14.01 30.33
C ARG A 22 -3.84 15.14 29.96
N ILE A 23 -4.08 15.85 28.87
CA ILE A 23 -3.15 16.88 28.38
C ILE A 23 -3.50 18.27 28.95
N GLY A 24 -4.70 18.45 29.52
CA GLY A 24 -5.09 19.69 30.23
C GLY A 24 -5.23 20.93 29.33
N ILE A 25 -5.01 20.77 28.02
CA ILE A 25 -5.20 21.80 27.01
C ILE A 25 -6.60 21.60 26.45
N GLN A 26 -7.46 22.61 26.59
CA GLN A 26 -8.68 22.73 25.80
C GLN A 26 -8.29 23.02 24.35
N MET A 27 -7.73 22.01 23.65
CA MET A 27 -7.45 22.10 22.23
C MET A 27 -8.77 22.15 21.47
N THR A 28 -8.80 22.98 20.44
CA THR A 28 -9.92 22.95 19.49
C THR A 28 -9.88 21.64 18.70
N ASP A 29 -11.04 21.19 18.22
CA ASP A 29 -11.14 19.96 17.39
C ASP A 29 -10.14 19.97 16.23
N LYS A 30 -9.88 21.13 15.63
CA LYS A 30 -8.92 21.29 14.52
C LYS A 30 -7.48 21.03 14.94
N GLU A 31 -7.07 21.57 16.08
CA GLU A 31 -5.72 21.39 16.63
C GLU A 31 -5.50 19.93 17.03
N LEU A 32 -6.52 19.31 17.62
CA LEU A 32 -6.44 17.91 18.01
C LEU A 32 -6.38 17.00 16.77
N HIS A 33 -7.17 17.26 15.73
CA HIS A 33 -7.09 16.51 14.47
C HIS A 33 -5.70 16.66 13.82
N PHE A 34 -5.10 17.85 13.85
CA PHE A 34 -3.74 18.05 13.33
C PHE A 34 -2.74 17.11 14.01
N TRP A 35 -2.73 17.08 15.35
CA TRP A 35 -1.78 16.24 16.10
C TRP A 35 -2.09 14.75 15.98
N ILE A 36 -3.36 14.34 16.10
CA ILE A 36 -3.75 12.93 16.03
C ILE A 36 -3.46 12.38 14.62
N ILE A 37 -3.95 13.04 13.57
CA ILE A 37 -3.77 12.56 12.19
C ILE A 37 -2.29 12.63 11.80
N GLY A 38 -1.58 13.68 12.19
CA GLY A 38 -0.14 13.81 11.95
C GLY A 38 0.67 12.68 12.59
N LEU A 39 0.44 12.41 13.88
CA LEU A 39 1.18 11.38 14.62
C LEU A 39 0.83 9.97 14.15
N VAL A 40 -0.46 9.68 13.96
CA VAL A 40 -0.92 8.40 13.40
C VAL A 40 -0.36 8.19 11.99
N GLY A 41 -0.32 9.24 11.17
CA GLY A 41 0.25 9.20 9.82
C GLY A 41 1.74 8.83 9.82
N ILE A 42 2.55 9.47 10.67
CA ILE A 42 3.98 9.14 10.79
C ILE A 42 4.19 7.73 11.34
N ALA A 43 3.42 7.33 12.37
CA ALA A 43 3.50 5.97 12.91
C ALA A 43 3.17 4.91 11.84
N PHE A 44 2.11 5.13 11.07
CA PHE A 44 1.71 4.24 9.99
C PHE A 44 2.75 4.22 8.85
N PHE A 45 3.33 5.36 8.49
CA PHE A 45 4.42 5.44 7.53
C PHE A 45 5.63 4.61 7.99
N LEU A 46 6.04 4.72 9.25
CA LEU A 46 7.16 3.94 9.80
C LEU A 46 6.88 2.42 9.80
N LEU A 47 5.62 2.02 9.94
CA LEU A 47 5.20 0.61 9.85
C LEU A 47 5.23 0.11 8.40
N VAL A 48 4.67 0.88 7.47
CA VAL A 48 4.50 0.45 6.07
C VAL A 48 5.78 0.59 5.24
N TYR A 49 6.62 1.59 5.53
CA TYR A 49 7.87 1.84 4.83
C TYR A 49 8.80 0.60 4.72
N PRO A 50 9.11 -0.15 5.78
CA PRO A 50 9.93 -1.35 5.67
C PRO A 50 9.26 -2.45 4.82
N ILE A 51 7.93 -2.54 4.82
CA ILE A 51 7.18 -3.48 3.98
C ILE A 51 7.37 -3.14 2.50
N PHE A 52 7.24 -1.86 2.13
CA PHE A 52 7.50 -1.44 0.75
C PHE A 52 8.96 -1.62 0.32
N LYS A 53 9.90 -1.37 1.22
CA LYS A 53 11.32 -1.65 0.97
C LYS A 53 11.60 -3.15 0.77
N TRP A 54 10.84 -4.01 1.45
CA TRP A 54 10.90 -5.45 1.21
C TRP A 54 10.30 -5.81 -0.16
N ILE A 55 9.19 -5.18 -0.54
CA ILE A 55 8.53 -5.41 -1.84
C ILE A 55 9.43 -5.00 -3.02
N ASP A 56 10.26 -3.97 -2.86
CA ASP A 56 11.18 -3.48 -3.91
C ASP A 56 12.22 -4.54 -4.37
N LYS A 57 12.39 -5.62 -3.59
CA LYS A 57 13.27 -6.76 -3.94
C LYS A 57 12.63 -7.74 -4.93
N PHE A 58 11.31 -7.68 -5.16
CA PHE A 58 10.62 -8.59 -6.07
C PHE A 58 10.68 -8.12 -7.53
N LYS A 59 10.67 -9.09 -8.45
CA LYS A 59 10.64 -8.83 -9.90
C LYS A 59 9.41 -8.03 -10.35
N PHE A 60 8.26 -8.24 -9.70
CA PHE A 60 6.98 -7.62 -10.03
C PHE A 60 6.60 -6.46 -9.11
N LYS A 61 7.59 -5.80 -8.50
CA LYS A 61 7.38 -4.73 -7.50
C LYS A 61 6.37 -3.65 -7.92
N THR A 62 6.42 -3.19 -9.17
CA THR A 62 5.52 -2.14 -9.67
C THR A 62 4.07 -2.62 -9.70
N THR A 63 3.83 -3.86 -10.13
CA THR A 63 2.49 -4.47 -10.15
C THR A 63 1.96 -4.68 -8.73
N ILE A 64 2.81 -5.14 -7.79
CA ILE A 64 2.43 -5.34 -6.39
C ILE A 64 2.07 -4.00 -5.73
N LEU A 65 2.91 -2.96 -5.91
CA LEU A 65 2.64 -1.62 -5.38
C LEU A 65 1.36 -1.03 -5.99
N GLY A 66 1.17 -1.19 -7.30
CA GLY A 66 -0.06 -0.77 -7.98
C GLY A 66 -1.30 -1.47 -7.42
N PHE A 67 -1.22 -2.79 -7.18
CA PHE A 67 -2.31 -3.54 -6.56
C PHE A 67 -2.61 -3.05 -5.14
N ILE A 68 -1.60 -2.90 -4.28
CA ILE A 68 -1.80 -2.44 -2.90
C ILE A 68 -2.44 -1.04 -2.87
N TYR A 69 -1.93 -0.12 -3.70
CA TYR A 69 -2.47 1.23 -3.79
C TYR A 69 -3.93 1.23 -4.25
N THR A 70 -4.21 0.56 -5.38
CA THR A 70 -5.57 0.49 -5.93
C THR A 70 -6.53 -0.24 -4.97
N PHE A 71 -6.11 -1.34 -4.36
CA PHE A 71 -6.90 -2.05 -3.35
C PHE A 71 -7.23 -1.14 -2.16
N THR A 72 -6.26 -0.39 -1.64
CA THR A 72 -6.48 0.56 -0.53
C THR A 72 -7.50 1.63 -0.91
N VAL A 73 -7.41 2.18 -2.13
CA VAL A 73 -8.39 3.13 -2.65
C VAL A 73 -9.77 2.48 -2.79
N MET A 74 -9.85 1.25 -3.29
CA MET A 74 -11.12 0.52 -3.41
C MET A 74 -11.79 0.28 -2.06
N VAL A 75 -11.03 -0.03 -1.01
CA VAL A 75 -11.56 -0.14 0.36
C VAL A 75 -12.22 1.17 0.78
N VAL A 76 -11.53 2.30 0.62
CA VAL A 76 -12.10 3.62 0.98
C VAL A 76 -13.34 3.95 0.14
N LEU A 77 -13.31 3.69 -1.17
CA LEU A 77 -14.43 3.97 -2.08
C LEU A 77 -15.67 3.15 -1.74
N VAL A 78 -15.50 1.85 -1.52
CA VAL A 78 -16.61 0.95 -1.18
C VAL A 78 -17.26 1.41 0.12
N PHE A 79 -16.48 1.68 1.18
CA PHE A 79 -17.05 2.20 2.43
C PHE A 79 -17.73 3.56 2.25
N ALA A 80 -17.18 4.45 1.41
CA ALA A 80 -17.80 5.74 1.13
C ALA A 80 -19.18 5.60 0.47
N ILE A 81 -19.31 4.67 -0.49
CA ILE A 81 -20.59 4.38 -1.16
C ILE A 81 -21.61 3.81 -0.16
N GLU A 82 -21.20 2.84 0.65
CA GLU A 82 -22.05 2.20 1.66
C GLU A 82 -22.55 3.19 2.73
N ILE A 83 -21.67 4.08 3.21
CA ILE A 83 -22.04 5.16 4.13
C ILE A 83 -23.05 6.10 3.46
N GLN A 84 -22.81 6.49 2.20
CA GLN A 84 -23.71 7.37 1.48
C GLN A 84 -25.09 6.75 1.25
N GLN A 85 -25.15 5.46 0.91
CA GLN A 85 -26.40 4.72 0.74
C GLN A 85 -27.18 4.61 2.06
N ALA A 86 -26.47 4.43 3.18
CA ALA A 86 -27.05 4.39 4.51
C ALA A 86 -27.68 5.74 4.93
N ILE A 87 -27.03 6.87 4.58
CA ILE A 87 -27.53 8.22 4.91
C ILE A 87 -28.69 8.62 3.99
N THR A 88 -28.64 8.22 2.72
CA THR A 88 -29.67 8.56 1.72
C THR A 88 -30.88 7.62 1.72
N ASN A 89 -30.92 6.63 2.62
CA ASN A 89 -31.96 5.59 2.70
C ASN A 89 -32.21 4.85 1.36
N ARG A 90 -31.19 4.78 0.48
CA ARG A 90 -31.29 4.08 -0.81
C ARG A 90 -30.89 2.61 -0.75
N GLY A 91 -30.38 2.16 0.41
CA GLY A 91 -29.99 0.77 0.65
C GLY A 91 -29.79 0.50 2.15
N GLN A 92 -29.74 -0.78 2.52
CA GLN A 92 -29.30 -1.18 3.86
C GLN A 92 -27.78 -1.13 3.91
N MET A 93 -27.22 -0.73 5.05
CA MET A 93 -25.77 -0.66 5.22
C MET A 93 -25.19 -2.03 5.55
N GLU A 94 -24.95 -2.83 4.53
CA GLU A 94 -24.54 -4.23 4.66
C GLU A 94 -23.04 -4.43 4.47
N PHE A 95 -22.41 -5.10 5.43
CA PHE A 95 -20.98 -5.41 5.33
C PHE A 95 -20.69 -6.40 4.19
N SER A 96 -21.66 -7.25 3.86
CA SER A 96 -21.63 -8.13 2.70
C SER A 96 -21.42 -7.36 1.40
N ASP A 97 -22.15 -6.27 1.18
CA ASP A 97 -22.07 -5.48 -0.06
C ASP A 97 -20.67 -4.89 -0.24
N ALA A 98 -20.08 -4.39 0.85
CA ALA A 98 -18.70 -3.94 0.83
C ALA A 98 -17.70 -5.06 0.49
N VAL A 99 -17.86 -6.23 1.12
CA VAL A 99 -16.99 -7.39 0.88
C VAL A 99 -17.12 -7.88 -0.57
N ILE A 100 -18.34 -7.92 -1.12
CA ILE A 100 -18.61 -8.33 -2.49
C ILE A 100 -18.00 -7.33 -3.49
N GLY A 101 -18.11 -6.03 -3.22
CA GLY A 101 -17.47 -4.99 -4.03
C GLY A 101 -15.95 -5.15 -4.10
N LEU A 102 -15.31 -5.41 -2.95
CA LEU A 102 -13.87 -5.70 -2.89
C LEU A 102 -13.51 -7.04 -3.55
N TRP A 103 -14.36 -8.06 -3.40
CA TRP A 103 -14.16 -9.35 -4.04
C TRP A 103 -14.17 -9.25 -5.56
N GLY A 104 -15.07 -8.43 -6.13
CA GLY A 104 -15.10 -8.15 -7.56
C GLY A 104 -13.76 -7.59 -8.07
N PHE A 105 -13.16 -6.65 -7.35
CA PHE A 105 -11.83 -6.14 -7.70
C PHE A 105 -10.75 -7.24 -7.65
N ILE A 106 -10.73 -8.06 -6.59
CA ILE A 106 -9.74 -9.15 -6.45
C ILE A 106 -9.85 -10.15 -7.61
N VAL A 107 -11.06 -10.58 -7.93
CA VAL A 107 -11.31 -11.56 -9.01
C VAL A 107 -10.89 -11.00 -10.37
N LEU A 108 -11.31 -9.77 -10.70
CA LEU A 108 -10.95 -9.14 -11.98
C LEU A 108 -9.44 -8.89 -12.09
N PHE A 109 -8.79 -8.49 -10.99
CA PHE A 109 -7.34 -8.32 -10.96
C PHE A 109 -6.60 -9.66 -11.13
N PHE A 110 -7.12 -10.75 -10.56
CA PHE A 110 -6.56 -12.08 -10.75
C PHE A 110 -6.64 -12.51 -12.22
N VAL A 111 -7.78 -12.29 -12.88
CA VAL A 111 -7.94 -12.55 -14.32
C VAL A 111 -6.91 -11.75 -15.13
N TYR A 112 -6.78 -10.44 -14.88
CA TYR A 112 -5.74 -9.61 -15.50
C TYR A 112 -4.32 -10.17 -15.28
N SER A 113 -4.01 -10.59 -14.04
CA SER A 113 -2.69 -11.09 -13.66
C SER A 113 -2.34 -12.39 -14.38
N VAL A 114 -3.31 -13.28 -14.57
CA VAL A 114 -3.15 -14.52 -15.37
C VAL A 114 -2.83 -14.18 -16.82
N PHE A 115 -3.58 -13.28 -17.45
CA PHE A 115 -3.31 -12.86 -18.83
C PHE A 115 -1.93 -12.19 -18.98
N ALA A 116 -1.57 -11.28 -18.08
CA ALA A 116 -0.26 -10.63 -18.08
C ALA A 116 0.89 -11.64 -17.89
N GLY A 117 0.70 -12.62 -17.01
CA GLY A 117 1.65 -13.71 -16.77
C GLY A 117 1.87 -14.59 -18.01
N ILE A 118 0.80 -14.94 -18.72
CA ILE A 118 0.86 -15.69 -19.97
C ILE A 118 1.67 -14.91 -21.02
N ILE A 119 1.35 -13.64 -21.25
CA ILE A 119 2.05 -12.79 -22.23
C ILE A 119 3.53 -12.66 -21.88
N TYR A 120 3.85 -12.40 -20.61
CA TYR A 120 5.23 -12.32 -20.15
C TYR A 120 5.99 -13.64 -20.39
N GLY A 121 5.35 -14.77 -20.10
CA GLY A 121 5.90 -16.10 -20.37
C GLY A 121 6.22 -16.32 -21.85
N PHE A 122 5.29 -15.99 -22.75
CA PHE A 122 5.51 -16.07 -24.20
C PHE A 122 6.65 -15.18 -24.67
N VAL A 123 6.70 -13.92 -24.23
CA VAL A 123 7.78 -12.98 -24.58
C VAL A 123 9.14 -13.49 -24.11
N GLN A 124 9.20 -14.10 -22.92
CA GLN A 124 10.43 -14.65 -22.38
C GLN A 124 10.90 -15.91 -23.13
N LEU A 125 9.98 -16.73 -23.64
CA LEU A 125 10.30 -17.88 -24.49
C LEU A 125 10.87 -17.45 -25.86
N ILE A 126 10.35 -16.36 -26.44
CA ILE A 126 10.82 -15.82 -27.72
C ILE A 126 12.19 -15.13 -27.56
N LYS A 127 12.46 -14.51 -26.41
CA LYS A 127 13.78 -13.94 -26.06
C LYS A 127 14.77 -15.03 -25.64
N ARG A 128 15.12 -15.96 -26.53
CA ARG A 128 16.30 -16.83 -26.35
C ARG A 128 17.57 -15.96 -26.18
N PRO A 129 18.50 -16.31 -25.28
CA PRO A 129 19.68 -15.50 -25.01
C PRO A 129 20.63 -15.48 -26.21
N ARG A 130 20.99 -14.28 -26.70
CA ARG A 130 22.17 -14.11 -27.55
C ARG A 130 23.39 -14.42 -26.68
N ASN A 131 23.97 -15.60 -26.89
CA ASN A 131 25.12 -16.13 -26.18
C ASN A 131 26.28 -15.13 -26.23
N LYS A 132 26.54 -14.40 -25.13
CA LYS A 132 27.79 -13.63 -24.99
C LYS A 132 28.92 -14.59 -24.60
N LYS A 133 29.44 -15.32 -25.59
CA LYS A 133 30.80 -15.85 -25.54
C LYS A 133 31.72 -14.81 -26.16
N THR A 134 32.37 -13.96 -25.35
CA THR A 134 33.63 -13.31 -25.77
C THR A 134 34.49 -12.91 -24.56
N ILE A 135 35.43 -13.80 -24.25
CA ILE A 135 36.84 -13.56 -23.90
C ILE A 135 37.15 -12.94 -22.52
N SER A 136 37.42 -13.84 -21.58
CA SER A 136 38.57 -13.73 -20.68
C SER A 136 39.83 -13.58 -21.53
N ASN A 137 40.63 -12.51 -21.33
CA ASN A 137 42.09 -12.60 -21.17
C ASN A 137 42.76 -11.23 -20.94
N SER A 138 43.65 -11.22 -19.93
CA SER A 138 44.80 -10.32 -19.70
C SER A 138 44.46 -8.88 -19.24
N THR A 139 44.98 -8.32 -18.14
CA THR A 139 46.28 -8.49 -17.48
C THR A 139 46.20 -8.15 -15.98
N THR A 140 46.92 -8.92 -15.15
CA THR A 140 47.28 -8.61 -13.76
C THR A 140 48.50 -7.64 -13.72
N PRO A 141 48.93 -7.13 -12.54
CA PRO A 141 48.94 -5.72 -12.18
C PRO A 141 50.29 -5.02 -12.43
N LEU A 142 50.28 -3.77 -12.91
CA LEU A 142 51.49 -2.92 -12.91
C LEU A 142 51.63 -2.16 -11.60
N LYS A 143 52.33 -2.80 -10.66
CA LYS A 143 53.03 -2.14 -9.56
C LYS A 143 54.33 -1.53 -10.11
N LYS A 144 54.38 -0.21 -10.30
CA LYS A 144 55.58 0.66 -10.49
C LYS A 144 55.05 2.07 -10.79
N PHE A 145 55.57 3.19 -10.30
CA PHE A 145 56.90 3.53 -9.83
C PHE A 145 56.82 4.80 -8.97
N ARG A 146 57.64 4.82 -7.93
CA ARG A 146 58.09 5.96 -7.12
C ARG A 146 58.63 7.14 -7.97
N SER A 147 58.28 8.39 -7.62
CA SER A 147 59.07 9.62 -7.86
C SER A 147 58.45 10.82 -7.11
N LYS A 148 58.96 11.21 -5.95
CA LYS A 148 59.81 12.41 -5.71
C LYS A 148 59.18 13.75 -6.16
N LYS A 149 58.68 14.53 -5.21
CA LYS A 149 59.36 15.71 -4.65
C LYS A 149 58.78 16.04 -3.29
#